data_AF-A0A2V6W7C0-F1
#
_entry.id   AF-A0A2V6W7C0-F1
#
_cell.length_a   1.000
_cell.length_b   1.000
_cell.length_c   1.000
_cell.angle_alpha   90.00
_cell.angle_beta   90.00
_cell.angle_gamma   90.00
#
_symmetry.space_group_name_H-M   'P 1'
#
loop_
_entity.id
_entity.type
_entity.pdbx_description
1 polymer ?
#
loop_
_entity_poly.entity_id
_entity_poly.type
_entity_poly.pdbx_seq_one_letter_code
_entity_poly.pdbx_strand_id
1 'polypeptide(L)'
;MLGYTRRLTAPLQEHIDRAINDVMISLPDPERLTPEERRGIIARYAAVLEGNFIYWMTAAHLAVASAEAKAIIEDNLLEEVRDNHPGMLRRFVIAAHAVPTDSDSLAVYRHLENVRQFVAQ
;
A
#
# COMPACT_ATOMS: atom_id res chain seq x y z
N MET A 1 24.65 -21.85 9.92
CA MET A 1 24.27 -20.48 9.50
C MET A 1 22.77 -20.23 9.55
N LEU A 2 21.92 -21.09 8.97
CA LEU A 2 20.45 -20.93 8.97
C LEU A 2 19.80 -20.73 10.37
N GLY A 3 20.27 -21.43 11.40
CA GLY A 3 19.74 -21.30 12.76
C GLY A 3 20.13 -20.01 13.50
N TYR A 4 21.18 -19.31 13.04
CA TYR A 4 21.63 -18.04 13.64
C TYR A 4 20.85 -16.85 13.05
N THR A 5 20.64 -16.84 11.72
CA THR A 5 19.80 -15.86 11.03
C THR A 5 18.36 -15.89 11.54
N ARG A 6 17.78 -17.07 11.77
CA ARG A 6 16.41 -17.23 12.31
C ARG A 6 16.24 -16.66 13.72
N ARG A 7 17.30 -16.63 14.53
CA ARG A 7 17.28 -16.02 15.89
C ARG A 7 17.36 -14.50 15.85
N LEU A 8 18.06 -13.93 14.86
CA LEU A 8 18.19 -12.47 14.70
C LEU A 8 16.92 -11.84 14.13
N THR A 9 16.18 -12.56 13.30
CA THR A 9 14.93 -12.06 12.69
C THR A 9 13.69 -12.29 13.55
N ALA A 10 13.75 -13.14 14.58
CA ALA A 10 12.59 -13.47 15.42
C ALA A 10 11.95 -12.23 16.09
N PRO A 11 12.70 -11.28 16.69
CA PRO A 11 12.10 -10.07 17.26
C PRO A 11 11.48 -9.16 16.21
N LEU A 12 12.06 -9.11 15.01
CA LEU A 12 11.52 -8.34 13.89
C LEU A 12 10.22 -8.98 13.38
N GLN A 13 10.18 -10.30 13.25
CA GLN A 13 8.98 -11.03 12.87
C GLN A 13 7.86 -10.82 13.89
N GLU A 14 8.13 -10.94 15.19
CA GLU A 14 7.16 -10.68 16.25
C GLU A 14 6.64 -9.22 16.24
N HIS A 15 7.49 -8.26 15.85
CA HIS A 15 7.05 -6.88 15.67
C HIS A 15 6.13 -6.72 14.45
N ILE A 16 6.49 -7.31 13.31
CA ILE A 16 5.69 -7.30 12.08
C ILE A 16 4.33 -7.95 12.34
N ASP A 17 4.30 -9.13 12.98
CA ASP A 17 3.07 -9.86 13.25
C ASP A 17 2.14 -9.07 14.18
N ARG A 18 2.69 -8.37 15.19
CA ARG A 18 1.91 -7.46 16.03
C ARG A 18 1.36 -6.27 15.24
N ALA A 19 2.20 -5.62 14.44
CA ALA A 19 1.76 -4.50 13.61
C ALA A 19 0.64 -4.90 12.63
N ILE A 20 0.74 -6.09 12.02
CA ILE A 20 -0.32 -6.65 11.16
C ILE A 20 -1.60 -6.82 11.97
N ASN A 21 -1.54 -7.46 13.14
CA ASN A 21 -2.73 -7.67 13.99
C ASN A 21 -3.36 -6.35 14.42
N ASP A 22 -2.56 -5.36 14.82
CA ASP A 22 -3.05 -4.04 15.21
C ASP A 22 -3.78 -3.35 14.05
N VAL A 23 -3.24 -3.43 12.82
CA VAL A 23 -3.93 -2.93 11.64
C VAL A 23 -5.23 -3.69 11.41
N MET A 24 -5.21 -5.03 11.42
CA MET A 24 -6.40 -5.84 11.17
C MET A 24 -7.52 -5.58 12.18
N ILE A 25 -7.19 -5.38 13.46
CA ILE A 25 -8.16 -5.04 14.52
C ILE A 25 -8.71 -3.62 14.33
N SER A 26 -7.93 -2.70 13.75
CA SER A 26 -8.37 -1.34 13.50
C SER A 26 -9.35 -1.20 12.32
N LEU A 27 -9.46 -2.21 11.46
CA LEU A 27 -10.34 -2.17 10.30
C LEU A 27 -11.81 -2.27 10.72
N PRO A 28 -12.71 -1.51 10.09
CA PRO A 28 -14.13 -1.60 10.37
C PRO A 28 -14.69 -2.95 9.89
N ASP A 29 -15.72 -3.45 10.58
CA ASP A 29 -16.49 -4.62 10.15
C ASP A 29 -17.21 -4.32 8.82
N PRO A 30 -16.88 -4.99 7.71
CA PRO A 30 -17.45 -4.71 6.40
C PRO A 30 -18.99 -4.81 6.38
N GLU A 31 -19.57 -5.73 7.15
CA GLU A 31 -21.02 -5.96 7.20
C GLU A 31 -21.77 -4.82 7.89
N ARG A 32 -21.06 -4.00 8.66
CA ARG A 32 -21.62 -2.86 9.40
C ARG A 32 -21.45 -1.53 8.68
N LEU A 33 -20.68 -1.50 7.59
CA LEU A 33 -20.46 -0.30 6.80
C LEU A 33 -21.69 0.07 5.98
N THR A 34 -22.10 1.33 6.08
CA THR A 34 -23.07 1.93 5.15
C THR A 34 -22.51 2.00 3.73
N PRO A 35 -23.37 2.11 2.69
CA PRO A 35 -22.91 2.27 1.32
C PRO A 35 -21.94 3.44 1.11
N GLU A 36 -22.20 4.57 1.79
CA GLU A 36 -21.36 5.76 1.70
C GLU A 36 -19.98 5.54 2.34
N GLU A 37 -19.90 4.86 3.49
CA GLU A 37 -18.62 4.54 4.11
C GLU A 37 -17.79 3.57 3.25
N ARG A 38 -18.43 2.55 2.67
CA ARG A 38 -17.77 1.62 1.72
C ARG A 38 -17.21 2.38 0.53
N ARG A 39 -18.02 3.26 -0.07
CA ARG A 39 -17.62 4.12 -1.18
C ARG A 39 -16.42 4.99 -0.79
N GLY A 40 -16.48 5.65 0.36
CA GLY A 40 -15.41 6.51 0.86
C GLY A 40 -14.10 5.77 1.10
N ILE A 41 -14.15 4.53 1.60
CA ILE A 41 -12.93 3.69 1.77
C ILE A 41 -12.30 3.39 0.41
N ILE A 42 -13.09 2.94 -0.57
CA ILE A 42 -12.59 2.64 -1.92
C ILE A 42 -12.00 3.88 -2.57
N ALA A 43 -12.70 5.01 -2.48
CA ALA A 43 -12.26 6.29 -3.04
C ALA A 43 -10.93 6.75 -2.44
N ARG A 44 -10.81 6.74 -1.10
CA ARG A 44 -9.57 7.15 -0.42
C ARG A 44 -8.41 6.20 -0.70
N TYR A 45 -8.69 4.90 -0.79
CA TYR A 45 -7.68 3.90 -1.17
C TYR A 45 -7.13 4.18 -2.58
N ALA A 46 -8.01 4.43 -3.56
CA ALA A 46 -7.59 4.75 -4.92
C ALA A 46 -6.85 6.10 -5.01
N ALA A 47 -7.29 7.13 -4.28
CA ALA A 47 -6.59 8.41 -4.19
C ALA A 47 -5.14 8.26 -3.71
N VAL A 48 -4.88 7.27 -2.85
CA VAL A 48 -3.54 6.95 -2.36
C VAL A 48 -2.76 6.10 -3.35
N LEU A 49 -3.30 5.00 -3.88
CA LEU A 49 -2.46 4.06 -4.64
C LEU A 49 -2.32 4.36 -6.13
N GLU A 50 -3.40 4.77 -6.82
CA GLU A 50 -3.46 4.83 -8.29
C GLU A 50 -2.29 5.62 -8.90
N GLY A 51 -1.91 6.72 -8.24
CA GLY A 51 -0.83 7.60 -8.70
C GLY A 51 0.47 7.51 -7.90
N ASN A 52 0.60 6.64 -6.90
CA ASN A 52 1.77 6.65 -6.01
C ASN A 52 2.50 5.30 -5.89
N PHE A 53 1.82 4.16 -6.09
CA PHE A 53 2.42 2.85 -5.85
C PHE A 53 3.70 2.60 -6.67
N ILE A 54 3.68 2.84 -7.98
CA ILE A 54 4.85 2.67 -8.86
C ILE A 54 6.03 3.53 -8.39
N TYR A 55 5.79 4.79 -8.01
CA TYR A 55 6.85 5.69 -7.55
C TYR A 55 7.48 5.22 -6.24
N TRP A 56 6.65 4.74 -5.30
CA TRP A 56 7.14 4.20 -4.03
C TRP A 56 7.95 2.92 -4.22
N MET A 57 7.47 2.01 -5.05
CA MET A 57 8.19 0.78 -5.36
C MET A 57 9.50 1.06 -6.11
N THR A 58 9.51 2.07 -6.98
CA THR A 58 10.73 2.52 -7.67
C THR A 58 11.74 3.13 -6.69
N ALA A 59 11.30 3.96 -5.75
CA ALA A 59 12.20 4.48 -4.71
C ALA A 59 12.76 3.36 -3.82
N ALA A 60 11.92 2.40 -3.43
CA ALA A 60 12.36 1.21 -2.69
C ALA A 60 13.40 0.40 -3.49
N HIS A 61 13.18 0.24 -4.79
CA HIS A 61 14.12 -0.42 -5.70
C HIS A 61 15.50 0.25 -5.72
N LEU A 62 15.53 1.58 -5.70
CA LEU A 62 16.77 2.36 -5.69
C LEU A 62 17.49 2.31 -4.35
N ALA A 63 16.74 2.27 -3.24
CA ALA A 63 17.28 2.33 -1.89
C ALA A 63 17.70 0.96 -1.32
N VAL A 64 17.13 -0.14 -1.82
CA VAL A 64 17.34 -1.46 -1.22
C VAL A 64 18.76 -1.99 -1.46
N ALA A 65 19.42 -2.40 -0.37
CA ALA A 65 20.77 -2.96 -0.43
C ALA A 65 20.82 -4.48 -0.72
N SER A 66 19.73 -5.19 -0.44
CA SER A 66 19.66 -6.64 -0.66
C SER A 66 19.32 -6.95 -2.12
N ALA A 67 20.19 -7.72 -2.79
CA ALA A 67 19.95 -8.17 -4.17
C ALA A 67 18.70 -9.05 -4.30
N GLU A 68 18.42 -9.89 -3.29
CA GLU A 68 17.21 -10.72 -3.26
C GLU A 68 15.95 -9.85 -3.17
N ALA A 69 15.93 -8.87 -2.26
CA ALA A 69 14.80 -7.95 -2.13
C ALA A 69 14.66 -7.06 -3.38
N LYS A 70 15.77 -6.67 -4.00
CA LYS A 70 15.78 -5.92 -5.25
C LYS A 70 15.06 -6.67 -6.38
N ALA A 71 15.35 -7.97 -6.54
CA ALA A 71 14.67 -8.81 -7.54
C ALA A 71 13.16 -8.92 -7.27
N ILE A 72 12.75 -9.11 -6.00
CA ILE A 72 11.33 -9.15 -5.61
C ILE A 72 10.62 -7.83 -5.97
N ILE A 73 11.26 -6.70 -5.72
CA ILE A 73 10.72 -5.38 -6.07
C ILE A 73 10.63 -5.20 -7.60
N GLU A 74 11.65 -5.63 -8.35
CA GLU A 74 11.65 -5.59 -9.83
C GLU A 74 10.48 -6.42 -10.39
N ASP A 75 10.26 -7.62 -9.88
CA ASP A 75 9.15 -8.48 -10.29
C ASP A 75 7.79 -7.81 -10.01
N ASN A 76 7.62 -7.20 -8.83
CA ASN A 76 6.41 -6.45 -8.49
C ASN A 76 6.18 -5.26 -9.43
N LEU A 77 7.22 -4.47 -9.73
CA LEU A 77 7.13 -3.34 -10.66
C LEU A 77 6.78 -3.80 -12.08
N LEU A 78 7.35 -4.93 -12.52
CA LEU A 78 7.07 -5.50 -13.83
C LEU A 78 5.60 -5.93 -13.93
N GLU A 79 5.08 -6.62 -12.93
CA GLU A 79 3.67 -7.03 -12.85
C GLU A 79 2.75 -5.82 -12.88
N GLU A 80 2.98 -4.84 -12.00
CA GLU A 80 2.19 -3.63 -11.87
C GLU A 80 2.01 -2.88 -13.20
N VAL A 81 3.09 -2.76 -13.97
CA VAL A 81 3.09 -2.08 -15.27
C VAL A 81 2.51 -2.98 -16.37
N ARG A 82 2.92 -4.25 -16.43
CA ARG A 82 2.52 -5.18 -17.49
C ARG A 82 1.01 -5.41 -17.50
N ASP A 83 0.42 -5.59 -16.32
CA ASP A 83 -1.01 -5.88 -16.17
C ASP A 83 -1.84 -4.59 -16.02
N ASN A 84 -1.20 -3.42 -16.09
CA ASN A 84 -1.82 -2.10 -15.96
C ASN A 84 -2.68 -2.02 -14.69
N HIS A 85 -2.09 -2.39 -13.56
CA HIS A 85 -2.75 -2.38 -12.26
C HIS A 85 -3.35 -1.01 -11.88
N PRO A 86 -2.70 0.14 -12.16
CA PRO A 86 -3.34 1.44 -11.96
C PRO A 86 -4.62 1.59 -12.80
N GLY A 87 -4.59 1.12 -14.05
CA GLY A 87 -5.77 1.09 -14.91
C GLY A 87 -6.85 0.11 -14.42
N MET A 88 -6.47 -1.04 -13.84
CA MET A 88 -7.42 -1.96 -13.22
C MET A 88 -8.13 -1.32 -12.03
N LEU A 89 -7.36 -0.67 -11.13
CA LEU A 89 -7.89 0.06 -9.99
C LEU A 89 -8.83 1.19 -10.45
N ARG A 90 -8.44 1.93 -11.49
CA ARG A 90 -9.29 2.99 -12.08
C ARG A 90 -10.62 2.44 -12.58
N ARG A 91 -10.61 1.33 -13.32
CA ARG A 91 -11.84 0.69 -13.80
C ARG A 91 -12.70 0.17 -12.64
N PHE A 92 -12.07 -0.41 -11.62
CA PHE A 92 -12.76 -0.87 -10.42
C PHE A 92 -13.49 0.28 -9.71
N VAL A 93 -12.83 1.42 -9.47
CA VAL A 93 -13.48 2.54 -8.76
C VAL A 93 -14.59 3.20 -9.58
N ILE A 94 -14.48 3.22 -10.91
CA ILE A 94 -15.58 3.67 -11.78
C ILE A 94 -16.78 2.73 -11.63
N ALA A 95 -16.56 1.42 -11.73
CA ALA A 95 -17.63 0.42 -11.59
C ALA A 95 -18.27 0.42 -10.19
N ALA A 96 -17.49 0.73 -9.15
CA ALA A 96 -17.95 0.83 -7.78
C ALA A 96 -18.63 2.19 -7.46
N HIS A 97 -18.77 3.10 -8.43
CA HIS A 97 -19.22 4.48 -8.19
C HIS A 97 -18.44 5.21 -7.09
N ALA A 98 -17.13 4.94 -7.03
CA ALA A 98 -16.22 5.38 -5.98
C ALA A 98 -14.99 6.12 -6.53
N VAL A 99 -15.15 6.80 -7.66
CA VAL A 99 -14.10 7.69 -8.19
C VAL A 99 -13.80 8.76 -7.11
N PRO A 100 -12.52 8.97 -6.75
CA PRO A 100 -12.18 9.91 -5.68
C PRO A 100 -12.67 11.32 -5.98
N THR A 101 -13.26 11.95 -4.97
CA THR A 101 -13.57 13.38 -4.99
C THR A 101 -12.42 14.21 -4.40
N ASP A 102 -12.50 15.53 -4.52
CA ASP A 102 -11.57 16.43 -3.84
C ASP A 102 -11.60 16.22 -2.33
N SER A 103 -12.78 15.98 -1.75
CA SER A 103 -12.93 15.69 -0.32
C SER A 103 -12.21 14.40 0.08
N ASP A 104 -12.31 13.34 -0.72
CA ASP A 104 -11.61 12.08 -0.46
C ASP A 104 -10.09 12.27 -0.51
N SER A 105 -9.63 13.03 -1.51
CA SER A 105 -8.21 13.33 -1.71
C SER A 105 -7.65 14.17 -0.57
N LEU A 106 -8.37 15.20 -0.13
CA LEU A 106 -8.00 16.05 1.00
C LEU A 106 -7.98 15.28 2.33
N ALA A 107 -8.91 14.32 2.52
CA ALA A 107 -8.98 13.52 3.73
C ALA A 107 -7.71 12.68 3.96
N VAL A 108 -7.03 12.25 2.90
CA VAL A 108 -5.78 11.46 2.98
C VAL A 108 -4.51 12.29 2.75
N TYR A 109 -4.64 13.52 2.23
CA TYR A 109 -3.54 14.32 1.72
C TYR A 109 -2.37 14.46 2.71
N ARG A 110 -2.65 14.79 3.97
CA ARG A 110 -1.59 15.00 4.98
C ARG A 110 -0.78 13.73 5.22
N HIS A 111 -1.43 12.57 5.30
CA HIS A 111 -0.74 11.29 5.49
C HIS A 111 0.03 10.89 4.24
N LEU A 112 -0.57 11.09 3.07
CA LEU A 112 0.08 10.81 1.79
C LEU A 112 1.33 11.68 1.58
N GLU A 113 1.26 12.95 1.95
CA GLU A 113 2.38 13.89 1.88
C GLU A 113 3.54 13.45 2.79
N ASN A 114 3.25 12.99 4.00
CA ASN A 114 4.29 12.44 4.89
C ASN A 114 5.00 11.23 4.25
N VAL A 115 4.27 10.34 3.57
CA VAL A 115 4.88 9.21 2.86
C VAL A 115 5.73 9.69 1.70
N ARG A 116 5.27 10.66 0.91
CA ARG A 116 6.05 11.25 -0.18
C ARG A 116 7.36 11.85 0.32
N GLN A 117 7.32 12.59 1.43
CA GLN A 117 8.50 13.17 2.05
C GLN A 117 9.44 12.10 2.58
N PHE A 118 8.92 11.05 3.21
CA PHE A 118 9.72 9.92 3.67
C PHE A 118 10.43 9.20 2.51
N VAL A 119 9.72 8.94 1.40
CA VAL A 119 10.24 8.23 0.23
C VAL A 119 11.26 9.07 -0.55
N ALA A 120 11.21 10.41 -0.44
CA ALA A 120 12.13 11.32 -1.13
C ALA A 120 13.47 11.55 -0.39
N GLN A 121 13.65 10.98 0.80
CA GLN A 121 14.91 11.04 1.57
C GLN A 121 15.92 10.00 1.09
#